data_AF-A0A562KFL7-F1
#
_entry.id   AF-A0A562KFL7-F1
#
_cell.length_a   1.000
_cell.length_b   1.000
_cell.length_c   1.000
_cell.angle_alpha   90.00
_cell.angle_beta   90.00
_cell.angle_gamma   90.00
#
_symmetry.space_group_name_H-M   'P 1'
#
loop_
_entity.id
_entity.type
_entity.pdbx_description
1 polymer ?
#
loop_
_entity_poly.entity_id
_entity_poly.type
_entity_poly.pdbx_seq_one_letter_code
_entity_poly.pdbx_strand_id
1 'polypeptide(L)'
;MSRYNPRHQNSDRTLAAAAEWRDRCLVDDGSILATAPVWTASLVAELDERFNNQPDMGAGKFQEKLKRQLAKASPLVSKLAAEMLWVMNLFPSNIGPAAKQAAVREAWSWSGDELPQDHPMLDRFLLSGLGSGGPGFLAHRWRELRFFINSTRAFKARDTDARRALVSDPIGYATWLDEVPDEGYRQLKHILPFLLFPDHFERISGAGDIRRILSTVGNIGRDQLKRMSKVEQDEALLRLRHQLQEGRTEEIDFYQHDLKQAWAPTEPEADEQATFETAAEAPVGLPATSTLPLNLILYGPPGTGKTYKTVDRALQVLDASFAHENRGDREALKARFDDLVQAGSIQFVTFHQSFSYEDFVEGLRAEAGEGGSIKYHVADGVLKTLCRSMLAPRSRLTPGMRFGTGYVVSRCTDEILWLVKPNGASLPFPWEVIDELSGLLAAGRITLEDVRKGEVFDKVPESRIEKYLVNGYTNILPPILEAVSQKGHQVPALQRRVLIIDEINRGNISKIFGELITLLEPSTR
;
A
#
# COMPACT_ATOMS: atom_id res chain seq x y z
N MET A 1 13.63 24.29 -10.19
CA MET A 1 13.79 23.50 -11.44
C MET A 1 13.08 22.17 -11.24
N SER A 2 12.55 21.54 -12.29
CA SER A 2 11.93 20.20 -12.22
C SER A 2 12.92 19.08 -11.81
N ARG A 3 14.22 19.40 -11.76
CA ARG A 3 15.29 18.62 -11.10
C ARG A 3 15.11 18.47 -9.59
N TYR A 4 14.52 19.47 -8.95
CA TYR A 4 14.32 19.52 -7.51
C TYR A 4 13.45 18.35 -7.06
N ASN A 5 13.85 17.70 -5.98
CA ASN A 5 13.05 16.69 -5.32
C ASN A 5 13.19 16.85 -3.80
N PRO A 6 12.16 17.34 -3.09
CA PRO A 6 12.24 17.62 -1.66
C PRO A 6 12.47 16.35 -0.82
N ARG A 7 12.22 15.16 -1.38
CA ARG A 7 12.37 13.87 -0.69
C ARG A 7 13.68 13.15 -1.03
N HIS A 8 14.45 13.63 -2.00
CA HIS A 8 15.68 12.96 -2.45
C HIS A 8 16.77 13.97 -2.82
N GLN A 9 17.83 14.04 -2.00
CA GLN A 9 18.98 14.93 -2.21
C GLN A 9 19.91 14.49 -3.36
N ASN A 10 19.64 13.38 -4.06
CA ASN A 10 20.54 12.80 -5.06
C ASN A 10 20.05 12.89 -6.51
N SER A 11 18.99 13.67 -6.80
CA SER A 11 18.43 13.81 -8.14
C SER A 11 19.49 14.15 -9.19
N ASP A 12 20.43 15.03 -8.85
CA ASP A 12 21.49 15.48 -9.76
C ASP A 12 22.42 14.35 -10.21
N ARG A 13 22.72 13.38 -9.33
CA ARG A 13 23.58 12.23 -9.69
C ARG A 13 22.90 11.32 -10.70
N THR A 14 21.62 11.00 -10.46
CA THR A 14 20.83 10.16 -11.37
C THR A 14 20.62 10.85 -12.72
N LEU A 15 20.35 12.17 -12.71
CA LEU A 15 20.17 12.96 -13.93
C LEU A 15 21.48 13.16 -14.71
N ALA A 16 22.62 13.31 -14.01
CA ALA A 16 23.94 13.33 -14.65
C ALA A 16 24.24 11.99 -15.34
N ALA A 17 23.93 10.86 -14.69
CA ALA A 17 24.08 9.54 -15.30
C ALA A 17 23.14 9.34 -16.51
N ALA A 18 21.91 9.88 -16.45
CA ALA A 18 20.99 9.88 -17.59
C ALA A 18 21.53 10.72 -18.77
N ALA A 19 22.15 11.86 -18.49
CA ALA A 19 22.80 12.68 -19.51
C ALA A 19 24.02 11.98 -20.14
N GLU A 20 24.86 11.32 -19.33
CA GLU A 20 25.98 10.52 -19.84
C GLU A 20 25.46 9.38 -20.74
N TRP A 21 24.41 8.68 -20.32
CA TRP A 21 23.76 7.65 -21.14
C TRP A 21 23.21 8.22 -22.45
N ARG A 22 22.52 9.37 -22.41
CA ARG A 22 21.99 10.04 -23.61
C ARG A 22 23.10 10.29 -24.63
N ASP A 23 24.20 10.89 -24.20
CA ASP A 23 25.26 11.31 -25.12
C ASP A 23 26.10 10.12 -25.60
N ARG A 24 26.62 9.33 -24.66
CA ARG A 24 27.56 8.24 -24.95
C ARG A 24 26.90 7.01 -25.56
N CYS A 25 25.63 6.75 -25.26
CA CYS A 25 24.97 5.48 -25.58
C CYS A 25 23.75 5.65 -26.50
N LEU A 26 22.89 6.63 -26.27
CA LEU A 26 21.71 6.80 -27.12
C LEU A 26 22.06 7.51 -28.44
N VAL A 27 22.78 8.63 -28.39
CA VAL A 27 23.23 9.38 -29.58
C VAL A 27 24.34 8.62 -30.29
N ASP A 28 25.46 8.44 -29.60
CA ASP A 28 26.58 7.60 -30.04
C ASP A 28 26.23 6.12 -29.79
N ASP A 29 27.13 5.17 -30.03
CA ASP A 29 26.80 3.73 -29.91
C ASP A 29 27.54 3.04 -28.75
N GLY A 30 28.01 3.80 -27.77
CA GLY A 30 28.80 3.33 -26.65
C GLY A 30 28.04 2.43 -25.67
N SER A 31 28.52 2.40 -24.44
CA SER A 31 28.02 1.57 -23.35
C SER A 31 28.22 2.31 -22.03
N ILE A 32 27.24 2.22 -21.13
CA ILE A 32 27.30 2.84 -19.80
C ILE A 32 27.92 1.89 -18.76
N LEU A 33 27.92 0.58 -19.01
CA LEU A 33 28.44 -0.45 -18.09
C LEU A 33 29.70 -1.17 -18.61
N ALA A 34 30.14 -0.91 -19.83
CA ALA A 34 31.35 -1.47 -20.43
C ALA A 34 32.10 -0.48 -21.33
N THR A 35 33.24 -0.94 -21.83
CA THR A 35 34.10 -0.20 -22.76
C THR A 35 33.70 -0.40 -24.22
N ALA A 36 33.25 -1.60 -24.58
CA ALA A 36 32.83 -1.91 -25.94
C ALA A 36 31.48 -1.26 -26.29
N PRO A 37 31.24 -0.87 -27.55
CA PRO A 37 29.94 -0.40 -28.03
C PRO A 37 28.82 -1.43 -27.81
N VAL A 38 27.69 -1.01 -27.22
CA VAL A 38 26.54 -1.89 -26.91
C VAL A 38 25.24 -1.34 -27.48
N TRP A 39 25.09 -0.02 -27.63
CA TRP A 39 23.86 0.61 -28.12
C TRP A 39 23.82 0.78 -29.64
N THR A 40 24.41 -0.16 -30.41
CA THR A 40 24.43 -0.08 -31.87
C THR A 40 23.06 -0.42 -32.47
N ALA A 41 22.78 0.11 -33.67
CA ALA A 41 21.55 -0.21 -34.39
C ALA A 41 21.37 -1.72 -34.66
N SER A 42 22.47 -2.46 -34.88
CA SER A 42 22.44 -3.91 -35.12
C SER A 42 22.03 -4.70 -33.88
N LEU A 43 22.56 -4.35 -32.70
CA LEU A 43 22.21 -5.03 -31.46
C LEU A 43 20.78 -4.71 -31.03
N VAL A 44 20.31 -3.48 -31.26
CA VAL A 44 18.90 -3.12 -31.04
C VAL A 44 17.98 -3.93 -31.97
N ALA A 45 18.36 -4.12 -33.23
CA ALA A 45 17.59 -4.92 -34.18
C ALA A 45 17.51 -6.40 -33.77
N GLU A 46 18.62 -6.97 -33.28
CA GLU A 46 18.63 -8.35 -32.75
C GLU A 46 17.76 -8.46 -31.48
N LEU A 47 17.87 -7.51 -30.55
CA LEU A 47 17.03 -7.50 -29.34
C LEU A 47 15.53 -7.42 -29.69
N ASP A 48 15.16 -6.59 -30.66
CA ASP A 48 13.80 -6.49 -31.20
C ASP A 48 13.31 -7.82 -31.79
N GLU A 49 14.14 -8.48 -32.60
CA GLU A 49 13.81 -9.79 -33.16
C GLU A 49 13.55 -10.85 -32.06
N ARG A 50 14.37 -10.85 -31.00
CA ARG A 50 14.28 -11.82 -29.90
C ARG A 50 13.16 -11.55 -28.92
N PHE A 51 12.90 -10.29 -28.60
CA PHE A 51 11.95 -9.92 -27.54
C PHE A 51 10.59 -9.50 -28.10
N ASN A 52 10.57 -8.61 -29.08
CA ASN A 52 9.33 -8.04 -29.59
C ASN A 52 8.64 -8.96 -30.59
N ASN A 53 9.41 -9.55 -31.51
CA ASN A 53 8.89 -10.42 -32.57
C ASN A 53 8.72 -11.88 -32.13
N GLN A 54 9.26 -12.24 -30.96
CA GLN A 54 9.10 -13.57 -30.35
C GLN A 54 8.65 -13.44 -28.88
N PRO A 55 7.41 -12.95 -28.62
CA PRO A 55 6.92 -12.77 -27.26
C PRO A 55 6.78 -14.10 -26.52
N ASP A 56 7.35 -14.19 -25.32
CA ASP A 56 7.09 -15.31 -24.42
C ASP A 56 5.73 -15.13 -23.74
N MET A 57 4.74 -15.95 -24.10
CA MET A 57 3.40 -15.96 -23.49
C MET A 57 3.28 -16.97 -22.33
N GLY A 58 4.36 -17.69 -22.01
CA GLY A 58 4.43 -18.63 -20.91
C GLY A 58 4.40 -17.98 -19.53
N ALA A 59 4.26 -18.85 -18.51
CA ALA A 59 4.29 -18.47 -17.11
C ALA A 59 5.71 -18.06 -16.64
N GLY A 60 5.77 -17.36 -15.52
CA GLY A 60 7.02 -16.92 -14.90
C GLY A 60 7.11 -15.42 -14.75
N LYS A 61 8.11 -14.99 -13.99
CA LYS A 61 8.37 -13.57 -13.75
C LYS A 61 8.97 -12.92 -15.00
N PHE A 62 8.87 -11.59 -15.08
CA PHE A 62 9.43 -10.80 -16.19
C PHE A 62 10.88 -11.15 -16.52
N GLN A 63 11.75 -11.24 -15.50
CA GLN A 63 13.18 -11.53 -15.68
C GLN A 63 13.44 -12.94 -16.24
N GLU A 64 12.69 -13.94 -15.76
CA GLU A 64 12.78 -15.33 -16.23
C GLU A 64 12.34 -15.45 -17.70
N LYS A 65 11.27 -14.75 -18.07
CA LYS A 65 10.77 -14.67 -19.45
C LYS A 65 11.77 -14.00 -20.37
N LEU A 66 12.31 -12.85 -19.95
CA LEU A 66 13.34 -12.14 -20.69
C LEU A 66 14.58 -13.02 -20.91
N LYS A 67 15.06 -13.73 -19.87
CA LYS A 67 16.17 -14.69 -19.99
C LYS A 67 15.91 -15.76 -21.04
N ARG A 68 14.71 -16.35 -21.07
CA ARG A 68 14.34 -17.37 -22.08
C ARG A 68 14.31 -16.79 -23.48
N GLN A 69 13.76 -15.59 -23.65
CA GLN A 69 13.72 -14.91 -24.95
C GLN A 69 15.13 -14.59 -25.47
N LEU A 70 16.07 -14.26 -24.58
CA LEU A 70 17.45 -13.95 -24.92
C LEU A 70 18.41 -15.16 -24.92
N ALA A 71 17.93 -16.38 -24.65
CA ALA A 71 18.78 -17.56 -24.53
C ALA A 71 19.57 -17.90 -25.80
N LYS A 72 19.11 -17.44 -26.97
CA LYS A 72 19.77 -17.59 -28.28
C LYS A 72 20.31 -16.27 -28.85
N ALA A 73 20.28 -15.20 -28.05
CA ALA A 73 20.80 -13.91 -28.46
C ALA A 73 22.33 -13.87 -28.30
N SER A 74 22.99 -12.96 -29.01
CA SER A 74 24.41 -12.70 -28.82
C SER A 74 24.72 -12.19 -27.40
N PRO A 75 25.92 -12.43 -26.87
CA PRO A 75 26.32 -11.90 -25.55
C PRO A 75 26.14 -10.38 -25.42
N LEU A 76 26.39 -9.62 -26.50
CA LEU A 76 26.24 -8.17 -26.52
C LEU A 76 24.77 -7.73 -26.41
N VAL A 77 23.81 -8.50 -26.92
CA VAL A 77 22.38 -8.23 -26.72
C VAL A 77 21.97 -8.38 -25.26
N SER A 78 22.54 -9.34 -24.53
CA SER A 78 22.30 -9.46 -23.09
C SER A 78 22.82 -8.23 -22.32
N LYS A 79 23.98 -7.69 -22.72
CA LYS A 79 24.50 -6.43 -22.18
C LYS A 79 23.59 -5.24 -22.52
N LEU A 80 23.11 -5.15 -23.76
CA LEU A 80 22.16 -4.11 -24.16
C LEU A 80 20.85 -4.18 -23.35
N ALA A 81 20.29 -5.38 -23.17
CA ALA A 81 19.11 -5.58 -22.36
C ALA A 81 19.34 -5.16 -20.90
N ALA A 82 20.51 -5.47 -20.33
CA ALA A 82 20.88 -5.04 -18.99
C ALA A 82 20.98 -3.50 -18.86
N GLU A 83 21.57 -2.82 -19.85
CA GLU A 83 21.64 -1.36 -19.88
C GLU A 83 20.27 -0.71 -20.09
N MET A 84 19.40 -1.30 -20.92
CA MET A 84 18.02 -0.83 -21.04
C MET A 84 17.24 -0.97 -19.72
N LEU A 85 17.41 -2.09 -19.01
CA LEU A 85 16.84 -2.26 -17.67
C LEU A 85 17.40 -1.25 -16.66
N TRP A 86 18.68 -0.90 -16.78
CA TRP A 86 19.31 0.15 -15.97
C TRP A 86 18.61 1.49 -16.18
N VAL A 87 18.44 1.94 -17.44
CA VAL A 87 17.73 3.19 -17.76
C VAL A 87 16.30 3.17 -17.23
N MET A 88 15.56 2.09 -17.48
CA MET A 88 14.18 1.93 -16.99
C MET A 88 14.09 2.00 -15.46
N ASN A 89 15.16 1.66 -14.74
CA ASN A 89 15.22 1.66 -13.29
C ASN A 89 15.75 2.98 -12.69
N LEU A 90 16.20 3.96 -13.49
CA LEU A 90 16.65 5.27 -13.00
C LEU A 90 15.53 6.07 -12.32
N PHE A 91 14.31 5.99 -12.87
CA PHE A 91 13.17 6.77 -12.38
C PHE A 91 12.41 6.15 -11.18
N PRO A 92 11.94 4.88 -11.20
CA PRO A 92 11.01 4.38 -10.21
C PRO A 92 11.61 4.27 -8.79
N SER A 93 11.16 5.08 -7.84
CA SER A 93 11.56 5.02 -6.42
C SER A 93 10.85 3.92 -5.63
N ASN A 94 9.74 3.39 -6.17
CA ASN A 94 8.99 2.26 -5.63
C ASN A 94 9.64 0.88 -5.93
N ILE A 95 10.89 0.87 -6.41
CA ILE A 95 11.74 -0.31 -6.53
C ILE A 95 13.05 -0.01 -5.79
N GLY A 96 13.42 -0.86 -4.82
CA GLY A 96 14.64 -0.63 -4.04
C GLY A 96 15.93 -0.73 -4.88
N PRO A 97 16.98 0.06 -4.59
CA PRO A 97 18.25 0.04 -5.31
C PRO A 97 18.87 -1.36 -5.45
N ALA A 98 18.86 -2.16 -4.39
CA ALA A 98 19.37 -3.53 -4.42
C ALA A 98 18.64 -4.43 -5.43
N ALA A 99 17.32 -4.28 -5.56
CA ALA A 99 16.54 -5.02 -6.55
C ALA A 99 16.85 -4.56 -7.98
N LYS A 100 17.09 -3.25 -8.19
CA LYS A 100 17.51 -2.70 -9.48
C LYS A 100 18.90 -3.22 -9.88
N GLN A 101 19.86 -3.18 -8.95
CA GLN A 101 21.21 -3.72 -9.14
C GLN A 101 21.15 -5.20 -9.50
N ALA A 102 20.39 -6.00 -8.73
CA ALA A 102 20.25 -7.42 -8.98
C ALA A 102 19.68 -7.71 -10.37
N ALA A 103 18.62 -7.00 -10.79
CA ALA A 103 18.03 -7.17 -12.11
C ALA A 103 19.00 -6.84 -13.26
N VAL A 104 19.79 -5.77 -13.12
CA VAL A 104 20.79 -5.39 -14.14
C VAL A 104 21.94 -6.40 -14.17
N ARG A 105 22.48 -6.79 -13.01
CA ARG A 105 23.57 -7.78 -12.92
C ARG A 105 23.14 -9.15 -13.43
N GLU A 106 21.92 -9.57 -13.11
CA GLU A 106 21.37 -10.83 -13.61
C GLU A 106 21.28 -10.81 -15.13
N ALA A 107 20.70 -9.76 -15.74
CA ALA A 107 20.64 -9.65 -17.20
C ALA A 107 22.03 -9.59 -17.84
N TRP A 108 22.98 -8.88 -17.21
CA TRP A 108 24.36 -8.79 -17.67
C TRP A 108 25.05 -10.16 -17.69
N SER A 109 24.84 -10.97 -16.64
CA SER A 109 25.46 -12.29 -16.50
C SER A 109 25.11 -13.26 -17.62
N TRP A 110 24.00 -13.03 -18.35
CA TRP A 110 23.62 -13.86 -19.50
C TRP A 110 24.57 -13.70 -20.69
N SER A 111 25.39 -12.64 -20.69
CA SER A 111 26.49 -12.49 -21.66
C SER A 111 27.69 -13.41 -21.40
N GLY A 112 27.77 -14.03 -20.21
CA GLY A 112 28.94 -14.76 -19.74
C GLY A 112 29.97 -13.90 -19.00
N ASP A 113 29.79 -12.58 -18.97
CA ASP A 113 30.62 -11.64 -18.21
C ASP A 113 29.97 -11.24 -16.88
N GLU A 114 30.78 -10.72 -15.96
CA GLU A 114 30.32 -10.18 -14.68
C GLU A 114 30.65 -8.68 -14.56
N LEU A 115 29.81 -7.94 -13.85
CA LEU A 115 30.08 -6.53 -13.51
C LEU A 115 30.81 -6.44 -12.16
N PRO A 116 31.80 -5.55 -12.00
CA PRO A 116 32.40 -5.25 -10.70
C PRO A 116 31.35 -4.92 -9.64
N GLN A 117 31.56 -5.35 -8.39
CA GLN A 117 30.60 -5.14 -7.30
C GLN A 117 30.37 -3.65 -7.00
N ASP A 118 31.39 -2.84 -7.18
CA ASP A 118 31.47 -1.40 -6.94
C ASP A 118 31.33 -0.55 -8.21
N HIS A 119 30.75 -1.12 -9.29
CA HIS A 119 30.56 -0.38 -10.54
C HIS A 119 29.80 0.95 -10.31
N PRO A 120 30.33 2.11 -10.71
CA PRO A 120 29.80 3.42 -10.31
C PRO A 120 28.37 3.66 -10.80
N MET A 121 28.03 3.18 -12.00
CA MET A 121 26.68 3.29 -12.55
C MET A 121 25.67 2.39 -11.82
N LEU A 122 26.12 1.46 -10.99
CA LEU A 122 25.26 0.65 -10.12
C LEU A 122 25.25 1.15 -8.68
N ASP A 123 25.72 2.37 -8.40
CA ASP A 123 25.66 2.95 -7.06
C ASP A 123 24.22 3.01 -6.49
N ARG A 124 24.10 2.76 -5.18
CA ARG A 124 22.81 2.69 -4.48
C ARG A 124 22.08 4.03 -4.45
N PHE A 125 22.80 5.14 -4.41
CA PHE A 125 22.21 6.48 -4.37
C PHE A 125 21.77 6.90 -5.77
N LEU A 126 22.57 6.61 -6.80
CA LEU A 126 22.18 6.79 -8.19
C LEU A 126 20.88 6.05 -8.51
N LEU A 127 20.73 4.82 -8.02
CA LEU A 127 19.56 3.97 -8.25
C LEU A 127 18.41 4.19 -7.24
N SER A 128 18.42 5.26 -6.43
CA SER A 128 17.33 5.51 -5.47
C SER A 128 15.97 5.82 -6.12
N GLY A 129 15.98 6.28 -7.37
CA GLY A 129 14.77 6.73 -8.07
C GLY A 129 14.50 8.22 -7.90
N LEU A 130 13.70 8.77 -8.83
CA LEU A 130 13.32 10.18 -8.94
C LEU A 130 11.81 10.38 -8.72
N GLY A 131 10.99 9.35 -8.88
CA GLY A 131 9.55 9.40 -8.68
C GLY A 131 8.91 8.01 -8.72
N SER A 132 7.64 7.90 -8.35
CA SER A 132 6.95 6.59 -8.43
C SER A 132 6.73 6.17 -9.88
N GLY A 133 7.12 4.94 -10.24
CA GLY A 133 6.71 4.34 -11.52
C GLY A 133 5.22 3.98 -11.56
N GLY A 134 4.55 3.92 -10.39
CA GLY A 134 3.17 3.49 -10.26
C GLY A 134 2.97 1.97 -10.48
N PRO A 135 1.77 1.45 -10.17
CA PRO A 135 1.48 0.03 -10.28
C PRO A 135 1.47 -0.46 -11.74
N GLY A 136 1.06 0.38 -12.68
CA GLY A 136 1.05 0.04 -14.11
C GLY A 136 2.44 -0.28 -14.66
N PHE A 137 3.45 0.53 -14.33
CA PHE A 137 4.84 0.28 -14.73
C PHE A 137 5.34 -1.08 -14.21
N LEU A 138 5.02 -1.41 -12.95
CA LEU A 138 5.43 -2.68 -12.33
C LEU A 138 4.72 -3.89 -12.95
N ALA A 139 3.41 -3.79 -13.14
CA ALA A 139 2.59 -4.85 -13.72
C ALA A 139 2.90 -5.09 -15.20
N HIS A 140 3.36 -4.06 -15.90
CA HIS A 140 3.56 -4.07 -17.36
C HIS A 140 5.01 -3.76 -17.77
N ARG A 141 6.00 -4.10 -16.95
CA ARG A 141 7.44 -3.89 -17.27
C ARG A 141 7.85 -4.38 -18.67
N TRP A 142 7.28 -5.49 -19.12
CA TRP A 142 7.55 -6.04 -20.44
C TRP A 142 7.03 -5.14 -21.58
N ARG A 143 5.92 -4.44 -21.35
CA ARG A 143 5.37 -3.46 -22.31
C ARG A 143 6.23 -2.21 -22.37
N GLU A 144 6.75 -1.77 -21.23
CA GLU A 144 7.71 -0.66 -21.16
C GLU A 144 9.02 -1.02 -21.90
N LEU A 145 9.57 -2.22 -21.68
CA LEU A 145 10.76 -2.66 -22.43
C LEU A 145 10.49 -2.77 -23.93
N ARG A 146 9.34 -3.29 -24.34
CA ARG A 146 8.91 -3.35 -25.76
C ARG A 146 8.89 -1.96 -26.39
N PHE A 147 8.25 -1.00 -25.72
CA PHE A 147 8.22 0.40 -26.17
C PHE A 147 9.63 1.00 -26.25
N PHE A 148 10.47 0.71 -25.27
CA PHE A 148 11.82 1.24 -25.23
C PHE A 148 12.69 0.71 -26.38
N ILE A 149 12.55 -0.58 -26.72
CA ILE A 149 13.21 -1.18 -27.88
C ILE A 149 12.69 -0.53 -29.18
N ASN A 150 11.37 -0.37 -29.33
CA ASN A 150 10.77 0.25 -30.52
C ASN A 150 11.26 1.70 -30.73
N SER A 151 11.23 2.50 -29.66
CA SER A 151 11.68 3.90 -29.70
C SER A 151 13.19 3.99 -29.94
N THR A 152 14.00 3.14 -29.30
CA THR A 152 15.45 3.09 -29.55
C THR A 152 15.76 2.67 -30.99
N ARG A 153 15.04 1.69 -31.54
CA ARG A 153 15.20 1.27 -32.94
C ARG A 153 14.87 2.41 -33.91
N ALA A 154 13.74 3.08 -33.71
CA ALA A 154 13.35 4.24 -34.51
C ALA A 154 14.35 5.39 -34.37
N PHE A 155 14.89 5.63 -33.18
CA PHE A 155 15.93 6.63 -32.93
C PHE A 155 17.23 6.30 -33.69
N LYS A 156 17.73 5.06 -33.55
CA LYS A 156 18.98 4.59 -34.16
C LYS A 156 18.91 4.43 -35.68
N ALA A 157 17.72 4.40 -36.27
CA ALA A 157 17.55 4.46 -37.73
C ALA A 157 17.98 5.79 -38.34
N ARG A 158 18.12 6.84 -37.54
CA ARG A 158 18.66 8.15 -37.94
C ARG A 158 20.19 8.13 -37.93
N ASP A 159 20.81 8.99 -38.74
CA ASP A 159 22.24 9.29 -38.60
C ASP A 159 22.54 10.05 -37.30
N THR A 160 23.83 10.12 -36.93
CA THR A 160 24.26 10.69 -35.65
C THR A 160 23.91 12.18 -35.49
N ASP A 161 23.93 12.97 -36.56
CA ASP A 161 23.62 14.39 -36.49
C ASP A 161 22.12 14.61 -36.28
N ALA A 162 21.26 13.84 -36.97
CA ALA A 162 19.82 13.83 -36.75
C ALA A 162 19.45 13.32 -35.36
N ARG A 163 20.17 12.33 -34.81
CA ARG A 163 20.02 11.89 -33.41
C ARG A 163 20.34 13.03 -32.44
N ARG A 164 21.47 13.72 -32.64
CA ARG A 164 21.92 14.82 -31.79
C ARG A 164 20.94 16.00 -31.84
N ALA A 165 20.46 16.34 -33.03
CA ALA A 165 19.45 17.38 -33.21
C ALA A 165 18.16 17.05 -32.44
N LEU A 166 17.70 15.79 -32.52
CA LEU A 166 16.48 15.36 -31.84
C LEU A 166 16.61 15.41 -30.31
N VAL A 167 17.74 14.99 -29.73
CA VAL A 167 17.95 15.07 -28.26
C VAL A 167 18.36 16.47 -27.78
N SER A 168 18.41 17.46 -28.67
CA SER A 168 18.62 18.87 -28.34
C SER A 168 17.31 19.68 -28.37
N ASP A 169 16.22 19.09 -28.85
CA ASP A 169 14.89 19.69 -28.93
C ASP A 169 13.92 18.95 -28.00
N PRO A 170 13.61 19.49 -26.80
CA PRO A 170 12.72 18.83 -25.84
C PRO A 170 11.33 18.53 -26.41
N ILE A 171 10.74 19.48 -27.13
CA ILE A 171 9.38 19.39 -27.67
C ILE A 171 9.38 18.45 -28.88
N GLY A 172 10.35 18.60 -29.78
CA GLY A 172 10.51 17.69 -30.92
C GLY A 172 10.72 16.25 -30.48
N TYR A 173 11.57 16.01 -29.47
CA TYR A 173 11.77 14.68 -28.90
C TYR A 173 10.48 14.09 -28.32
N ALA A 174 9.76 14.84 -27.49
CA ALA A 174 8.53 14.35 -26.86
C ALA A 174 7.41 14.09 -27.87
N THR A 175 7.31 14.93 -28.91
CA THR A 175 6.35 14.75 -30.03
C THR A 175 6.69 13.49 -30.81
N TRP A 176 7.94 13.34 -31.26
CA TRP A 176 8.39 12.14 -31.96
C TRP A 176 8.21 10.87 -31.12
N LEU A 177 8.53 10.92 -29.82
CA LEU A 177 8.39 9.75 -28.93
C LEU A 177 6.92 9.30 -28.82
N ASP A 178 5.97 10.23 -28.88
CA ASP A 178 4.55 9.89 -28.82
C ASP A 178 4.05 9.23 -30.12
N GLU A 179 4.64 9.57 -31.27
CA GLU A 179 4.37 8.97 -32.57
C GLU A 179 4.94 7.54 -32.73
N VAL A 180 5.90 7.14 -31.88
CA VAL A 180 6.43 5.77 -31.90
C VAL A 180 5.29 4.77 -31.62
N PRO A 181 5.05 3.78 -32.51
CA PRO A 181 3.95 2.85 -32.36
C PRO A 181 4.02 2.03 -31.07
N ASP A 182 2.90 1.98 -30.35
CA ASP A 182 2.73 1.15 -29.16
C ASP A 182 1.25 0.90 -28.81
N GLU A 183 1.01 -0.07 -27.93
CA GLU A 183 -0.32 -0.47 -27.48
C GLU A 183 -0.70 0.15 -26.14
N GLY A 184 -1.52 1.19 -26.15
CA GLY A 184 -2.09 1.78 -24.94
C GLY A 184 -1.12 2.69 -24.19
N TYR A 185 -1.40 2.91 -22.90
CA TYR A 185 -0.68 3.89 -22.09
C TYR A 185 0.68 3.36 -21.61
N ARG A 186 1.71 4.23 -21.59
CA ARG A 186 3.07 3.93 -21.10
C ARG A 186 3.61 5.01 -20.20
N GLN A 187 4.28 4.59 -19.14
CA GLN A 187 4.99 5.49 -18.24
C GLN A 187 6.30 5.99 -18.88
N LEU A 188 6.99 5.17 -19.69
CA LEU A 188 8.24 5.61 -20.34
C LEU A 188 8.07 6.80 -21.28
N LYS A 189 6.88 7.01 -21.86
CA LYS A 189 6.56 8.20 -22.64
C LYS A 189 6.65 9.51 -21.85
N HIS A 190 6.55 9.46 -20.52
CA HIS A 190 6.74 10.62 -19.63
C HIS A 190 8.09 10.59 -18.92
N ILE A 191 8.57 9.39 -18.56
CA ILE A 191 9.85 9.23 -17.86
C ILE A 191 11.04 9.62 -18.76
N LEU A 192 11.09 9.18 -20.02
CA LEU A 192 12.23 9.46 -20.90
C LEU A 192 12.37 10.97 -21.18
N PRO A 193 11.32 11.73 -21.56
CA PRO A 193 11.45 13.18 -21.70
C PRO A 193 11.98 13.87 -20.45
N PHE A 194 11.54 13.47 -19.26
CA PHE A 194 12.10 14.00 -18.01
C PHE A 194 13.58 13.65 -17.81
N LEU A 195 14.00 12.39 -18.03
CA LEU A 195 15.40 12.00 -17.88
C LEU A 195 16.33 12.74 -18.85
N LEU A 196 15.89 13.01 -20.08
CA LEU A 196 16.70 13.69 -21.10
C LEU A 196 16.66 15.22 -20.97
N PHE A 197 15.52 15.77 -20.54
CA PHE A 197 15.28 17.21 -20.45
C PHE A 197 14.65 17.59 -19.11
N PRO A 198 15.37 17.39 -17.99
CA PRO A 198 14.81 17.53 -16.65
C PRO A 198 14.54 18.99 -16.25
N ASP A 199 14.83 19.96 -17.10
CA ASP A 199 14.45 21.37 -16.93
C ASP A 199 13.15 21.74 -17.65
N HIS A 200 12.69 20.87 -18.56
CA HIS A 200 11.55 21.12 -19.43
C HIS A 200 10.33 20.26 -19.04
N PHE A 201 10.55 19.00 -18.68
CA PHE A 201 9.49 18.09 -18.25
C PHE A 201 9.53 17.85 -16.74
N GLU A 202 8.37 17.50 -16.17
CA GLU A 202 8.26 17.20 -14.74
C GLU A 202 8.55 15.74 -14.42
N ARG A 203 8.97 15.48 -13.18
CA ARG A 203 9.22 14.12 -12.66
C ARG A 203 7.95 13.32 -12.35
N ILE A 204 7.04 13.25 -13.33
CA ILE A 204 5.74 12.59 -13.26
C ILE A 204 5.71 11.46 -14.28
N SER A 205 5.42 10.24 -13.87
CA SER A 205 5.35 9.09 -14.78
C SER A 205 3.96 8.88 -15.41
N GLY A 206 2.92 9.50 -14.86
CA GLY A 206 1.52 9.22 -15.17
C GLY A 206 0.72 10.42 -15.68
N ALA A 207 0.02 10.25 -16.80
CA ALA A 207 -0.88 11.24 -17.41
C ALA A 207 -2.13 11.49 -16.57
N GLY A 208 -2.46 10.57 -15.65
CA GLY A 208 -3.48 10.80 -14.64
C GLY A 208 -3.12 11.95 -13.70
N ASP A 209 -1.89 11.95 -13.20
CA ASP A 209 -1.37 12.96 -12.28
C ASP A 209 -1.25 14.32 -12.99
N ILE A 210 -0.68 14.34 -14.20
CA ILE A 210 -0.59 15.56 -15.04
C ILE A 210 -1.97 16.20 -15.22
N ARG A 211 -2.99 15.42 -15.62
CA ARG A 211 -4.35 15.93 -15.81
C ARG A 211 -4.97 16.44 -14.51
N ARG A 212 -4.74 15.75 -13.38
CA ARG A 212 -5.23 16.22 -12.08
C ARG A 212 -4.60 17.55 -11.71
N ILE A 213 -3.27 17.68 -11.81
CA ILE A 213 -2.53 18.92 -11.53
C ILE A 213 -3.05 20.06 -12.40
N LEU A 214 -3.10 19.88 -13.72
CA LEU A 214 -3.56 20.92 -14.63
C LEU A 214 -5.02 21.32 -14.39
N SER A 215 -5.88 20.37 -13.99
CA SER A 215 -7.29 20.67 -13.71
C SER A 215 -7.54 21.38 -12.39
N THR A 216 -6.72 21.12 -11.37
CA THR A 216 -6.93 21.61 -10.00
C THR A 216 -6.07 22.83 -9.69
N VAL A 217 -4.77 22.75 -9.98
CA VAL A 217 -3.81 23.83 -9.75
C VAL A 217 -3.76 24.76 -10.95
N GLY A 218 -3.80 24.19 -12.17
CA GLY A 218 -3.79 24.96 -13.41
C GLY A 218 -5.15 25.52 -13.84
N ASN A 219 -6.24 25.15 -13.16
CA ASN A 219 -7.62 25.53 -13.51
C ASN A 219 -8.00 25.29 -14.99
N ILE A 220 -7.40 24.30 -15.64
CA ILE A 220 -7.74 23.93 -17.03
C ILE A 220 -8.96 23.01 -17.01
N GLY A 221 -10.02 23.40 -17.72
CA GLY A 221 -11.25 22.61 -17.80
C GLY A 221 -11.03 21.19 -18.33
N ARG A 222 -11.72 20.20 -17.76
CA ARG A 222 -11.55 18.77 -18.13
C ARG A 222 -11.74 18.50 -19.62
N ASP A 223 -12.68 19.19 -20.28
CA ASP A 223 -12.92 19.01 -21.70
C ASP A 223 -11.87 19.66 -22.59
N GLN A 224 -11.22 20.74 -22.10
CA GLN A 224 -10.04 21.30 -22.75
C GLN A 224 -8.86 20.32 -22.64
N LEU A 225 -8.61 19.75 -21.46
CA LEU A 225 -7.54 18.77 -21.25
C LEU A 225 -7.69 17.53 -22.13
N LYS A 226 -8.91 17.06 -22.38
CA LYS A 226 -9.15 15.92 -23.30
C LYS A 226 -8.78 16.22 -24.75
N ARG A 227 -8.80 17.49 -25.16
CA ARG A 227 -8.45 17.91 -26.53
C ARG A 227 -6.97 18.20 -26.69
N MET A 228 -6.26 18.43 -25.58
CA MET A 228 -4.82 18.64 -25.58
C MET A 228 -4.09 17.32 -25.77
N SER A 229 -3.16 17.30 -26.72
CA SER A 229 -2.13 16.28 -26.84
C SER A 229 -1.29 16.16 -25.57
N LYS A 230 -0.54 15.07 -25.46
CA LYS A 230 0.41 14.87 -24.36
C LYS A 230 1.40 16.03 -24.25
N VAL A 231 1.98 16.45 -25.37
CA VAL A 231 2.99 17.50 -25.43
C VAL A 231 2.39 18.84 -25.00
N GLU A 232 1.18 19.18 -25.45
CA GLU A 232 0.49 20.40 -25.00
C GLU A 232 0.20 20.39 -23.49
N GLN A 233 -0.08 19.22 -22.91
CA GLN A 233 -0.24 19.07 -21.46
C GLN A 233 1.09 19.27 -20.72
N ASP A 234 2.18 18.70 -21.22
CA ASP A 234 3.52 18.89 -20.65
C ASP A 234 3.95 20.37 -20.71
N GLU A 235 3.70 21.06 -21.83
CA GLU A 235 3.97 22.50 -21.97
C GLU A 235 3.09 23.35 -21.04
N ALA A 236 1.82 22.97 -20.86
CA ALA A 236 0.94 23.64 -19.90
C ALA A 236 1.46 23.47 -18.47
N LEU A 237 2.04 22.31 -18.16
CA LEU A 237 2.61 22.01 -16.86
C LEU A 237 3.89 22.83 -16.61
N LEU A 238 4.75 22.98 -17.62
CA LEU A 238 5.92 23.86 -17.58
C LEU A 238 5.52 25.32 -17.33
N ARG A 239 4.51 25.83 -18.06
CA ARG A 239 3.97 27.19 -17.85
C ARG A 239 3.43 27.35 -16.43
N LEU A 240 2.68 26.36 -15.94
CA LEU A 240 2.15 26.37 -14.57
C LEU A 240 3.28 26.39 -13.53
N ARG A 241 4.34 25.60 -13.71
CA ARG A 241 5.49 25.64 -12.80
C ARG A 241 6.13 27.02 -12.77
N HIS A 242 6.33 27.66 -13.93
CA HIS A 242 6.90 29.00 -14.01
C HIS A 242 6.02 30.02 -13.27
N GLN A 243 4.70 29.98 -13.49
CA GLN A 243 3.75 30.85 -12.76
C GLN A 243 3.79 30.62 -11.24
N LEU A 244 3.89 29.37 -10.79
CA LEU A 244 4.00 29.07 -9.36
C LEU A 244 5.32 29.52 -8.74
N GLN A 245 6.39 29.58 -9.55
CA GLN A 245 7.72 30.00 -9.12
C GLN A 245 7.94 31.52 -9.20
N GLU A 246 7.09 32.26 -9.93
CA GLU A 246 7.14 33.72 -9.97
C GLU A 246 7.02 34.33 -8.57
N GLY A 247 8.02 35.13 -8.19
CA GLY A 247 8.07 35.78 -6.87
C GLY A 247 8.49 34.87 -5.70
N ARG A 248 8.89 33.61 -5.96
CA ARG A 248 9.41 32.68 -4.95
C ARG A 248 10.89 32.41 -5.16
N THR A 249 11.64 32.28 -4.07
CA THR A 249 13.02 31.78 -4.10
C THR A 249 13.11 30.25 -4.08
N GLU A 250 12.02 29.59 -3.69
CA GLU A 250 11.94 28.13 -3.56
C GLU A 250 11.67 27.46 -4.92
N GLU A 251 12.29 26.30 -5.13
CA GLU A 251 12.03 25.48 -6.30
C GLU A 251 10.70 24.72 -6.15
N ILE A 252 9.92 24.67 -7.23
CA ILE A 252 8.60 24.02 -7.22
C ILE A 252 8.71 22.55 -7.59
N ASP A 253 8.09 21.69 -6.77
CA ASP A 253 7.85 20.28 -7.07
C ASP A 253 6.38 19.94 -6.82
N PHE A 254 5.69 19.41 -7.82
CA PHE A 254 4.26 19.12 -7.70
C PHE A 254 3.91 18.04 -6.66
N TYR A 255 4.86 17.20 -6.21
CA TYR A 255 4.64 16.23 -5.13
C TYR A 255 5.06 16.73 -3.74
N GLN A 256 5.47 18.00 -3.61
CA GLN A 256 5.67 18.62 -2.31
C GLN A 256 4.32 18.79 -1.59
N HIS A 257 4.32 18.84 -0.26
CA HIS A 257 3.11 18.62 0.55
C HIS A 257 1.92 19.54 0.18
N ASP A 258 2.15 20.86 0.07
CA ASP A 258 1.10 21.84 -0.22
C ASP A 258 0.44 21.63 -1.60
N LEU A 259 1.24 21.47 -2.65
CA LEU A 259 0.75 21.24 -4.00
C LEU A 259 0.12 19.86 -4.13
N LYS A 260 0.74 18.82 -3.56
CA LYS A 260 0.20 17.47 -3.58
C LYS A 260 -1.18 17.41 -2.93
N GLN A 261 -1.37 18.08 -1.79
CA GLN A 261 -2.68 18.20 -1.16
C GLN A 261 -3.72 18.89 -2.08
N ALA A 262 -3.30 19.85 -2.90
CA ALA A 262 -4.22 20.54 -3.81
C ALA A 262 -4.74 19.66 -4.97
N TRP A 263 -3.88 18.82 -5.57
CA TRP A 263 -4.29 18.01 -6.74
C TRP A 263 -4.53 16.52 -6.44
N ALA A 264 -4.08 16.05 -5.28
CA ALA A 264 -4.32 14.71 -4.74
C ALA A 264 -4.48 14.80 -3.21
N PRO A 265 -5.56 15.45 -2.73
CA PRO A 265 -5.82 15.57 -1.30
C PRO A 265 -5.88 14.17 -0.70
N THR A 266 -5.05 13.95 0.29
CA THR A 266 -5.18 12.78 1.16
C THR A 266 -6.13 13.25 2.25
N GLU A 267 -7.18 12.48 2.60
CA GLU A 267 -7.98 12.81 3.80
C GLU A 267 -7.03 13.08 4.98
N PRO A 268 -7.36 14.01 5.89
CA PRO A 268 -6.40 14.51 6.87
C PRO A 268 -5.90 13.38 7.77
N GLU A 269 -4.74 12.84 7.44
CA GLU A 269 -3.95 11.96 8.29
C GLU A 269 -3.18 12.82 9.30
N ALA A 270 -3.25 12.43 10.56
CA ALA A 270 -2.52 13.05 11.66
C ALA A 270 -1.00 12.95 11.41
N ASP A 271 -0.34 14.11 11.36
CA ASP A 271 1.11 14.36 11.44
C ASP A 271 2.05 13.28 10.86
N GLU A 272 2.35 13.40 9.55
CA GLU A 272 3.64 12.96 8.99
C GLU A 272 4.75 13.96 9.37
N GLN A 273 5.16 13.96 10.64
CA GLN A 273 6.50 14.41 11.04
C GLN A 273 7.26 13.25 11.69
N ALA A 274 7.85 12.42 10.85
CA ALA A 274 8.98 11.57 11.23
C ALA A 274 10.00 11.57 10.10
N THR A 275 10.78 12.66 10.06
CA THR A 275 12.06 12.73 9.37
C THR A 275 12.97 11.61 9.83
N PHE A 276 13.73 11.05 8.89
CA PHE A 276 14.90 10.22 9.17
C PHE A 276 15.93 11.07 9.96
N GLU A 277 15.98 10.91 11.27
CA GLU A 277 17.13 11.32 12.07
C GLU A 277 18.06 10.13 12.29
N THR A 278 19.28 10.28 11.78
CA THR A 278 20.45 9.48 12.12
C THR A 278 20.72 9.55 13.62
N ALA A 279 21.04 8.40 14.22
CA ALA A 279 21.39 8.26 15.63
C ALA A 279 22.53 9.20 16.04
N ALA A 280 22.23 10.11 16.96
CA ALA A 280 23.14 10.70 17.94
C ALA A 280 22.34 11.05 19.21
N GLU A 281 22.99 11.00 20.36
CA GLU A 281 22.46 10.84 21.72
C GLU A 281 21.56 11.98 22.28
N ALA A 282 20.43 11.58 22.92
CA ALA A 282 19.71 12.07 24.15
C ALA A 282 19.51 13.58 24.47
N PRO A 283 18.47 14.03 25.25
CA PRO A 283 17.73 13.31 26.32
C PRO A 283 16.19 13.52 26.46
N VAL A 284 15.59 12.56 27.17
CA VAL A 284 14.37 12.53 28.04
C VAL A 284 13.29 13.61 27.88
N GLY A 285 12.08 13.15 27.51
CA GLY A 285 10.80 13.84 27.79
C GLY A 285 9.66 13.35 26.88
N LEU A 286 8.96 12.27 27.27
CA LEU A 286 7.72 11.83 26.61
C LEU A 286 6.58 12.85 26.80
N PRO A 287 5.62 12.88 25.87
CA PRO A 287 4.34 12.25 26.18
C PRO A 287 3.97 11.15 25.18
N ALA A 288 3.40 10.08 25.74
CA ALA A 288 2.88 8.94 25.02
C ALA A 288 1.55 9.28 24.33
N THR A 289 1.46 9.05 23.02
CA THR A 289 0.36 8.35 22.30
C THR A 289 0.53 8.49 20.79
N SER A 290 1.41 7.70 20.17
CA SER A 290 1.30 7.41 18.73
C SER A 290 0.49 6.12 18.59
N THR A 291 -0.81 6.22 18.31
CA THR A 291 -1.65 5.04 18.09
C THR A 291 -1.31 4.43 16.73
N LEU A 292 -0.43 3.43 16.74
CA LEU A 292 -0.09 2.65 15.56
C LEU A 292 -1.36 2.01 14.96
N PRO A 293 -1.46 1.90 13.62
CA PRO A 293 -2.64 1.34 12.97
C PRO A 293 -2.88 -0.11 13.43
N LEU A 294 -4.16 -0.42 13.68
CA LEU A 294 -4.61 -1.73 14.19
C LEU A 294 -4.47 -2.84 13.14
N ASN A 295 -4.61 -2.50 11.85
CA ASN A 295 -4.37 -3.39 10.72
C ASN A 295 -3.08 -2.96 10.02
N LEU A 296 -2.11 -3.85 9.88
CA LEU A 296 -0.80 -3.55 9.29
C LEU A 296 -0.38 -4.65 8.31
N ILE A 297 0.01 -4.26 7.10
CA ILE A 297 0.58 -5.17 6.11
C ILE A 297 2.09 -4.97 6.08
N LEU A 298 2.84 -5.97 6.55
CA LEU A 298 4.28 -6.04 6.40
C LEU A 298 4.62 -6.64 5.03
N TYR A 299 4.91 -5.80 4.05
CA TYR A 299 5.32 -6.23 2.70
C TYR A 299 6.83 -6.07 2.50
N GLY A 300 7.39 -6.86 1.57
CA GLY A 300 8.81 -6.82 1.23
C GLY A 300 9.31 -8.16 0.70
N PRO A 301 10.50 -8.19 0.08
CA PRO A 301 11.12 -9.43 -0.40
C PRO A 301 11.29 -10.51 0.69
N PRO A 302 11.36 -11.81 0.35
CA PRO A 302 11.77 -12.85 1.30
C PRO A 302 13.10 -12.49 1.98
N GLY A 303 13.24 -12.81 3.27
CA GLY A 303 14.47 -12.53 4.03
C GLY A 303 14.63 -11.10 4.56
N THR A 304 13.73 -10.16 4.28
CA THR A 304 13.84 -8.76 4.77
C THR A 304 13.32 -8.54 6.20
N GLY A 305 13.34 -9.57 7.05
CA GLY A 305 12.94 -9.46 8.44
C GLY A 305 11.45 -9.16 8.67
N LYS A 306 10.54 -9.55 7.76
CA LYS A 306 9.09 -9.39 7.99
C LYS A 306 8.65 -10.10 9.27
N THR A 307 9.01 -11.39 9.40
CA THR A 307 8.80 -12.19 10.62
C THR A 307 9.49 -11.60 11.84
N TYR A 308 10.65 -10.95 11.65
CA TYR A 308 11.37 -10.26 12.72
C TYR A 308 10.51 -9.13 13.30
N LYS A 309 9.97 -8.27 12.42
CA LYS A 309 9.12 -7.13 12.77
C LYS A 309 7.73 -7.54 13.28
N THR A 310 7.19 -8.68 12.86
CA THR A 310 5.89 -9.19 13.35
C THR A 310 5.91 -9.42 14.86
N VAL A 311 6.99 -9.99 15.38
CA VAL A 311 7.17 -10.24 16.83
C VAL A 311 7.15 -8.92 17.60
N ASP A 312 7.97 -7.96 17.19
CA ASP A 312 8.08 -6.67 17.86
C ASP A 312 6.73 -5.93 17.85
N ARG A 313 6.02 -5.99 16.72
CA ARG A 313 4.72 -5.34 16.56
C ARG A 313 3.63 -5.99 17.41
N ALA A 314 3.59 -7.32 17.49
CA ALA A 314 2.63 -8.04 18.32
C ALA A 314 2.82 -7.71 19.80
N LEU A 315 4.07 -7.66 20.27
CA LEU A 315 4.38 -7.29 21.65
C LEU A 315 4.09 -5.83 21.96
N GLN A 316 4.32 -4.90 21.04
CA GLN A 316 3.89 -3.50 21.23
C GLN A 316 2.36 -3.36 21.44
N VAL A 317 1.56 -4.27 20.88
CA VAL A 317 0.11 -4.28 21.05
C VAL A 317 -0.31 -4.94 22.37
N LEU A 318 0.29 -6.09 22.68
CA LEU A 318 -0.13 -6.97 23.77
C LEU A 318 0.60 -6.73 25.10
N ASP A 319 1.85 -6.28 25.05
CA ASP A 319 2.73 -6.14 26.21
C ASP A 319 3.82 -5.06 25.96
N ALA A 320 3.36 -3.80 25.80
CA ALA A 320 4.22 -2.69 25.40
C ALA A 320 5.34 -2.40 26.42
N SER A 321 5.08 -2.60 27.72
CA SER A 321 6.06 -2.40 28.78
C SER A 321 7.20 -3.42 28.66
N PHE A 322 6.87 -4.71 28.51
CA PHE A 322 7.88 -5.75 28.31
C PHE A 322 8.70 -5.51 27.03
N ALA A 323 8.03 -5.12 25.93
CA ALA A 323 8.69 -4.81 24.66
C ALA A 323 9.67 -3.64 24.78
N HIS A 324 9.35 -2.64 25.60
CA HIS A 324 10.21 -1.48 25.84
C HIS A 324 11.40 -1.84 26.73
N GLU A 325 11.17 -2.58 27.82
CA GLU A 325 12.22 -2.99 28.77
C GLU A 325 13.26 -3.94 28.15
N ASN A 326 12.84 -4.81 27.23
CA ASN A 326 13.69 -5.80 26.58
C ASN A 326 14.11 -5.39 25.16
N ARG A 327 14.15 -4.07 24.88
CA ARG A 327 14.48 -3.56 23.55
C ARG A 327 15.91 -3.93 23.15
N GLY A 328 16.03 -4.73 22.09
CA GLY A 328 17.32 -5.23 21.59
C GLY A 328 17.68 -6.63 22.08
N ASP A 329 16.97 -7.17 23.07
CA ASP A 329 17.09 -8.56 23.51
C ASP A 329 16.11 -9.44 22.72
N ARG A 330 16.62 -10.07 21.65
CA ARG A 330 15.78 -10.82 20.74
C ARG A 330 15.26 -12.13 21.33
N GLU A 331 16.04 -12.77 22.19
CA GLU A 331 15.65 -14.05 22.79
C GLU A 331 14.50 -13.85 23.78
N ALA A 332 14.58 -12.82 24.62
CA ALA A 332 13.52 -12.47 25.56
C ALA A 332 12.21 -12.07 24.84
N LEU A 333 12.30 -11.24 23.79
CA LEU A 333 11.13 -10.86 22.99
C LEU A 333 10.50 -12.07 22.28
N LYS A 334 11.31 -12.98 21.73
CA LYS A 334 10.79 -14.18 21.06
C LYS A 334 10.12 -15.13 22.06
N ALA A 335 10.71 -15.35 23.23
CA ALA A 335 10.12 -16.16 24.29
C ALA A 335 8.75 -15.63 24.73
N ARG A 336 8.65 -14.32 25.00
CA ARG A 336 7.37 -13.69 25.38
C ARG A 336 6.32 -13.80 24.28
N PHE A 337 6.72 -13.67 23.02
CA PHE A 337 5.83 -13.87 21.89
C PHE A 337 5.29 -15.30 21.83
N ASP A 338 6.15 -16.30 22.04
CA ASP A 338 5.75 -17.71 22.02
C ASP A 338 4.80 -18.05 23.17
N ASP A 339 4.99 -17.48 24.37
CA ASP A 339 4.05 -17.59 25.49
C ASP A 339 2.66 -17.07 25.11
N LEU A 340 2.59 -15.92 24.43
CA LEU A 340 1.33 -15.30 24.01
C LEU A 340 0.63 -16.07 22.87
N VAL A 341 1.40 -16.76 22.03
CA VAL A 341 0.86 -17.72 21.05
C VAL A 341 0.27 -18.93 21.76
N GLN A 342 0.98 -19.51 22.74
CA GLN A 342 0.48 -20.66 23.52
C GLN A 342 -0.77 -20.30 24.34
N ALA A 343 -0.84 -19.08 24.87
CA ALA A 343 -2.00 -18.55 25.58
C ALA A 343 -3.20 -18.22 24.65
N GLY A 344 -3.03 -18.29 23.33
CA GLY A 344 -4.07 -17.98 22.35
C GLY A 344 -4.36 -16.49 22.18
N SER A 345 -3.55 -15.60 22.75
CA SER A 345 -3.64 -14.14 22.56
C SER A 345 -3.13 -13.71 21.18
N ILE A 346 -2.28 -14.54 20.56
CA ILE A 346 -1.83 -14.42 19.18
C ILE A 346 -2.29 -15.64 18.38
N GLN A 347 -3.03 -15.43 17.30
CA GLN A 347 -3.40 -16.47 16.34
C GLN A 347 -2.63 -16.24 15.02
N PHE A 348 -2.20 -17.33 14.38
CA PHE A 348 -1.49 -17.29 13.12
C PHE A 348 -2.28 -18.06 12.06
N VAL A 349 -2.49 -17.45 10.90
CA VAL A 349 -3.16 -18.07 9.76
C VAL A 349 -2.36 -17.82 8.49
N THR A 350 -2.31 -18.80 7.59
CA THR A 350 -1.65 -18.67 6.29
C THR A 350 -2.69 -18.73 5.18
N PHE A 351 -2.73 -17.72 4.31
CA PHE A 351 -3.68 -17.69 3.21
C PHE A 351 -3.18 -18.47 2.00
N HIS A 352 -4.11 -19.14 1.33
CA HIS A 352 -3.89 -19.86 0.06
C HIS A 352 -5.10 -19.72 -0.87
N GLN A 353 -4.94 -20.06 -2.15
CA GLN A 353 -5.97 -19.86 -3.18
C GLN A 353 -7.32 -20.53 -2.86
N SER A 354 -7.30 -21.67 -2.18
CA SER A 354 -8.51 -22.38 -1.79
C SER A 354 -9.17 -21.85 -0.52
N PHE A 355 -8.49 -21.01 0.27
CA PHE A 355 -9.00 -20.47 1.54
C PHE A 355 -10.19 -19.55 1.23
N SER A 356 -11.27 -19.67 2.00
CA SER A 356 -12.49 -18.90 1.78
C SER A 356 -12.98 -18.20 3.04
N TYR A 357 -14.03 -17.41 2.89
CA TYR A 357 -14.79 -16.82 3.99
C TYR A 357 -15.24 -17.87 5.02
N GLU A 358 -15.56 -19.08 4.58
CA GLU A 358 -16.02 -20.18 5.44
C GLU A 358 -14.92 -20.69 6.39
N ASP A 359 -13.65 -20.52 5.99
CA ASP A 359 -12.48 -20.86 6.81
C ASP A 359 -12.07 -19.68 7.71
N PHE A 360 -12.33 -18.45 7.27
CA PHE A 360 -11.87 -17.24 7.95
C PHE A 360 -12.87 -16.72 8.99
N VAL A 361 -14.15 -16.66 8.66
CA VAL A 361 -15.20 -16.04 9.47
C VAL A 361 -16.19 -17.08 10.00
N GLU A 362 -16.95 -17.75 9.15
CA GLU A 362 -17.86 -18.84 9.52
C GLU A 362 -18.37 -19.59 8.30
N GLY A 363 -18.62 -20.89 8.42
CA GLY A 363 -19.11 -21.71 7.33
C GLY A 363 -19.79 -23.00 7.76
N LEU A 364 -20.52 -23.64 6.84
CA LEU A 364 -21.17 -24.92 7.11
C LEU A 364 -20.15 -26.06 7.11
N ARG A 365 -20.11 -26.85 8.19
CA ARG A 365 -19.31 -28.06 8.30
C ARG A 365 -20.21 -29.27 8.45
N ALA A 366 -19.82 -30.36 7.79
CA ALA A 366 -20.49 -31.64 7.85
C ALA A 366 -19.80 -32.53 8.90
N GLU A 367 -20.57 -33.03 9.85
CA GLU A 367 -20.13 -34.05 10.81
C GLU A 367 -20.89 -35.36 10.58
N ALA A 368 -20.16 -36.47 10.70
CA ALA A 368 -20.76 -37.79 10.72
C ALA A 368 -21.46 -37.99 12.07
N GLY A 369 -22.79 -38.04 12.05
CA GLY A 369 -23.60 -38.49 13.18
C GLY A 369 -23.52 -40.00 13.37
N GLU A 370 -23.90 -40.47 14.55
CA GLU A 370 -24.04 -41.89 14.82
C GLU A 370 -24.96 -42.55 13.77
N GLY A 371 -24.52 -43.70 13.25
CA GLY A 371 -25.26 -44.46 12.23
C GLY A 371 -25.11 -43.98 10.78
N GLY A 372 -24.16 -43.09 10.48
CA GLY A 372 -23.84 -42.69 9.09
C GLY A 372 -24.71 -41.56 8.52
N SER A 373 -25.48 -40.87 9.37
CA SER A 373 -26.18 -39.64 8.98
C SER A 373 -25.22 -38.45 8.94
N ILE A 374 -25.34 -37.56 7.95
CA ILE A 374 -24.54 -36.33 7.88
C ILE A 374 -25.33 -35.18 8.50
N LYS A 375 -24.77 -34.51 9.50
CA LYS A 375 -25.33 -33.29 10.09
C LYS A 375 -24.50 -32.08 9.68
N TYR A 376 -25.17 -31.02 9.23
CA TYR A 376 -24.52 -29.75 8.95
C TYR A 376 -24.70 -28.81 10.14
N HIS A 377 -23.61 -28.19 10.58
CA HIS A 377 -23.64 -27.14 11.59
C HIS A 377 -22.80 -25.95 11.10
N VAL A 378 -23.09 -24.76 11.62
CA VAL A 378 -22.25 -23.58 11.36
C VAL A 378 -21.06 -23.64 12.30
N ALA A 379 -19.86 -23.68 11.73
CA ALA A 379 -18.60 -23.63 12.48
C ALA A 379 -17.95 -22.25 12.33
N ASP A 380 -17.34 -21.77 13.40
CA ASP A 380 -16.61 -20.51 13.39
C ASP A 380 -15.26 -20.67 12.66
N GLY A 381 -14.92 -19.69 11.84
CA GLY A 381 -13.60 -19.56 11.24
C GLY A 381 -12.56 -18.96 12.20
N VAL A 382 -11.31 -18.86 11.74
CA VAL A 382 -10.17 -18.44 12.58
C VAL A 382 -10.37 -17.06 13.22
N LEU A 383 -10.86 -16.07 12.46
CA LEU A 383 -11.10 -14.72 12.96
C LEU A 383 -12.22 -14.72 14.01
N LYS A 384 -13.35 -15.38 13.72
CA LYS A 384 -14.50 -15.40 14.62
C LYS A 384 -14.20 -16.16 15.91
N THR A 385 -13.42 -17.24 15.82
CA THR A 385 -12.93 -17.98 16.99
C THR A 385 -12.06 -17.08 17.88
N LEU A 386 -11.12 -16.32 17.28
CA LEU A 386 -10.30 -15.36 18.03
C LEU A 386 -11.17 -14.31 18.73
N CYS A 387 -12.15 -13.73 18.03
CA CYS A 387 -13.07 -12.74 18.60
C CYS A 387 -13.96 -13.34 19.71
N ARG A 388 -14.52 -14.55 19.52
CA ARG A 388 -15.37 -15.22 20.51
C ARG A 388 -14.63 -15.61 21.78
N SER A 389 -13.36 -15.99 21.67
CA SER A 389 -12.53 -16.27 22.85
C SER A 389 -12.31 -15.04 23.76
N MET A 390 -12.63 -13.82 23.28
CA MET A 390 -12.64 -12.57 24.08
C MET A 390 -13.99 -12.35 24.78
N LEU A 391 -15.05 -13.03 24.36
CA LEU A 391 -16.38 -12.92 24.93
C LEU A 391 -16.51 -13.97 26.04
N ALA A 392 -16.37 -13.54 27.30
CA ALA A 392 -16.77 -14.39 28.42
C ALA A 392 -18.24 -14.79 28.25
N PRO A 393 -18.65 -16.03 28.62
CA PRO A 393 -20.04 -16.46 28.48
C PRO A 393 -20.98 -15.45 29.14
N ARG A 394 -21.84 -14.83 28.32
CA ARG A 394 -22.77 -13.76 28.73
C ARG A 394 -23.98 -14.36 29.47
N SER A 395 -23.75 -15.09 30.55
CA SER A 395 -24.82 -15.59 31.42
C SER A 395 -25.33 -14.46 32.33
N ARG A 396 -26.09 -13.49 31.80
CA ARG A 396 -26.38 -12.25 32.55
C ARG A 396 -27.88 -11.92 32.71
N LEU A 397 -28.71 -12.08 31.69
CA LEU A 397 -30.17 -11.91 31.81
C LEU A 397 -30.92 -13.19 31.43
N THR A 398 -31.89 -13.58 32.24
CA THR A 398 -32.68 -14.81 32.05
C THR A 398 -34.03 -14.49 31.40
N PRO A 399 -34.55 -15.34 30.49
CA PRO A 399 -35.91 -15.24 30.00
C PRO A 399 -36.91 -15.07 31.15
N GLY A 400 -37.89 -14.18 30.97
CA GLY A 400 -38.91 -13.84 31.98
C GLY A 400 -38.59 -12.62 32.86
N MET A 401 -37.34 -12.13 32.87
CA MET A 401 -37.00 -10.87 33.57
C MET A 401 -37.75 -9.68 32.95
N ARG A 402 -38.19 -8.73 33.78
CA ARG A 402 -38.99 -7.57 33.36
C ARG A 402 -38.25 -6.26 33.59
N PHE A 403 -38.38 -5.33 32.65
CA PHE A 403 -37.75 -4.01 32.67
C PHE A 403 -38.74 -2.90 32.31
N GLY A 404 -38.55 -1.72 32.92
CA GLY A 404 -39.33 -0.51 32.63
C GLY A 404 -40.84 -0.73 32.73
N THR A 405 -41.59 -0.24 31.75
CA THR A 405 -43.07 -0.24 31.70
C THR A 405 -43.70 -1.54 31.18
N GLY A 406 -42.99 -2.67 31.25
CA GLY A 406 -43.55 -3.99 30.89
C GLY A 406 -42.79 -4.75 29.81
N TYR A 407 -41.51 -4.42 29.58
CA TYR A 407 -40.65 -5.16 28.66
C TYR A 407 -40.22 -6.48 29.31
N VAL A 408 -40.25 -7.59 28.56
CA VAL A 408 -39.91 -8.92 29.09
C VAL A 408 -38.81 -9.56 28.26
N VAL A 409 -37.77 -10.08 28.89
CA VAL A 409 -36.74 -10.87 28.19
C VAL A 409 -37.37 -12.15 27.66
N SER A 410 -37.39 -12.34 26.34
CA SER A 410 -37.86 -13.58 25.72
C SER A 410 -36.72 -14.55 25.47
N ARG A 411 -35.58 -14.05 24.99
CA ARG A 411 -34.41 -14.84 24.66
C ARG A 411 -33.15 -14.01 24.85
N CYS A 412 -32.08 -14.64 25.31
CA CYS A 412 -30.75 -14.06 25.34
C CYS A 412 -29.84 -14.95 24.48
N THR A 413 -29.20 -14.37 23.46
CA THR A 413 -28.06 -14.99 22.79
C THR A 413 -26.79 -14.26 23.19
N ASP A 414 -25.65 -14.72 22.69
CA ASP A 414 -24.38 -14.02 22.91
C ASP A 414 -24.39 -12.63 22.25
N GLU A 415 -25.13 -12.41 21.17
CA GLU A 415 -25.07 -11.16 20.39
C GLU A 415 -26.26 -10.22 20.66
N ILE A 416 -27.46 -10.78 20.90
CA ILE A 416 -28.70 -10.02 20.97
C ILE A 416 -29.49 -10.39 22.24
N LEU A 417 -29.93 -9.35 22.95
CA LEU A 417 -30.97 -9.43 23.95
C LEU A 417 -32.34 -9.23 23.29
N TRP A 418 -33.18 -10.27 23.30
CA TRP A 418 -34.54 -10.17 22.77
C TRP A 418 -35.52 -9.79 23.87
N LEU A 419 -36.18 -8.66 23.70
CA LEU A 419 -37.23 -8.16 24.58
C LEU A 419 -38.59 -8.25 23.87
N VAL A 420 -39.65 -8.50 24.62
CA VAL A 420 -41.03 -8.32 24.17
C VAL A 420 -41.54 -7.02 24.76
N LYS A 421 -41.97 -6.10 23.90
CA LYS A 421 -42.57 -4.81 24.28
C LYS A 421 -43.93 -5.04 24.97
N PRO A 422 -44.45 -4.06 25.72
CA PRO A 422 -45.79 -4.18 26.34
C PRO A 422 -46.93 -4.47 25.35
N ASN A 423 -46.77 -4.04 24.10
CA ASN A 423 -47.73 -4.29 23.01
C ASN A 423 -47.52 -5.65 22.30
N GLY A 424 -46.65 -6.53 22.81
CA GLY A 424 -46.38 -7.85 22.26
C GLY A 424 -45.33 -7.88 21.14
N ALA A 425 -44.86 -6.74 20.65
CA ALA A 425 -43.86 -6.71 19.59
C ALA A 425 -42.47 -7.13 20.09
N SER A 426 -41.71 -7.84 19.25
CA SER A 426 -40.33 -8.20 19.55
C SER A 426 -39.39 -7.00 19.35
N LEU A 427 -38.42 -6.85 20.23
CA LEU A 427 -37.37 -5.85 20.21
C LEU A 427 -36.01 -6.55 20.38
N PRO A 428 -35.28 -6.82 19.30
CA PRO A 428 -33.89 -7.21 19.39
C PRO A 428 -33.04 -6.00 19.82
N PHE A 429 -32.22 -6.19 20.85
CA PHE A 429 -31.30 -5.17 21.35
C PHE A 429 -29.87 -5.71 21.34
N PRO A 430 -28.93 -5.13 20.58
CA PRO A 430 -27.56 -5.62 20.53
C PRO A 430 -26.86 -5.49 21.88
N TRP A 431 -26.14 -6.53 22.31
CA TRP A 431 -25.37 -6.50 23.55
C TRP A 431 -24.23 -5.48 23.52
N GLU A 432 -23.68 -5.19 22.34
CA GLU A 432 -22.62 -4.20 22.14
C GLU A 432 -23.00 -2.81 22.69
N VAL A 433 -24.26 -2.38 22.47
CA VAL A 433 -24.77 -1.11 22.98
C VAL A 433 -24.84 -1.11 24.51
N ILE A 434 -25.29 -2.22 25.10
CA ILE A 434 -25.40 -2.35 26.56
C ILE A 434 -24.01 -2.38 27.20
N ASP A 435 -23.08 -3.11 26.60
CA ASP A 435 -21.71 -3.28 27.10
C ASP A 435 -20.92 -1.98 27.00
N GLU A 436 -21.01 -1.22 25.90
CA GLU A 436 -20.34 0.07 25.76
C GLU A 436 -20.88 1.08 26.79
N LEU A 437 -22.21 1.17 26.95
CA LEU A 437 -22.83 2.02 27.98
C LEU A 437 -22.42 1.60 29.41
N SER A 438 -22.38 0.29 29.70
CA SER A 438 -21.86 -0.23 30.98
C SER A 438 -20.39 0.14 31.20
N GLY A 439 -19.56 0.07 30.15
CA GLY A 439 -18.16 0.49 30.21
C GLY A 439 -18.00 1.98 30.50
N LEU A 440 -18.79 2.84 29.85
CA LEU A 440 -18.77 4.29 30.09
C LEU A 440 -19.24 4.64 31.51
N LEU A 441 -20.24 3.93 32.04
CA LEU A 441 -20.70 4.07 33.44
C LEU A 441 -19.60 3.63 34.41
N ALA A 442 -18.96 2.50 34.17
CA ALA A 442 -17.88 1.98 35.02
C ALA A 442 -16.65 2.91 35.02
N ALA A 443 -16.36 3.55 33.88
CA ALA A 443 -15.31 4.55 33.74
C ALA A 443 -15.69 5.94 34.27
N GLY A 444 -16.93 6.14 34.73
CA GLY A 444 -17.43 7.43 35.22
C GLY A 444 -17.57 8.51 34.15
N ARG A 445 -17.55 8.15 32.86
CA ARG A 445 -17.66 9.09 31.73
C ARG A 445 -19.10 9.56 31.50
N ILE A 446 -20.06 8.73 31.89
CA ILE A 446 -21.50 9.03 31.91
C ILE A 446 -22.12 8.53 33.22
N THR A 447 -23.34 8.98 33.52
CA THR A 447 -24.18 8.51 34.62
C THR A 447 -25.47 7.87 34.09
N LEU A 448 -26.16 7.09 34.92
CA LEU A 448 -27.48 6.54 34.56
C LEU A 448 -28.50 7.65 34.26
N GLU A 449 -28.33 8.82 34.86
CA GLU A 449 -29.20 9.98 34.62
C GLU A 449 -28.99 10.58 33.23
N ASP A 450 -27.75 10.58 32.73
CA ASP A 450 -27.42 11.04 31.38
C ASP A 450 -28.11 10.13 30.33
N VAL A 451 -28.19 8.83 30.60
CA VAL A 451 -28.93 7.88 29.77
C VAL A 451 -30.44 8.15 29.82
N ARG A 452 -31.01 8.46 30.99
CA ARG A 452 -32.44 8.79 31.12
C ARG A 452 -32.83 10.05 30.37
N LYS A 453 -31.96 11.07 30.39
CA LYS A 453 -32.19 12.36 29.70
C LYS A 453 -31.83 12.33 28.22
N GLY A 454 -31.13 11.29 27.76
CA GLY A 454 -30.67 11.17 26.37
C GLY A 454 -29.47 12.07 26.04
N GLU A 455 -28.69 12.44 27.06
CA GLU A 455 -27.55 13.38 27.02
C GLU A 455 -26.20 12.65 26.85
N VAL A 456 -26.21 11.33 26.65
CA VAL A 456 -25.00 10.49 26.53
C VAL A 456 -24.04 11.05 25.48
N PHE A 457 -24.55 11.35 24.28
CA PHE A 457 -23.72 11.80 23.15
C PHE A 457 -23.28 13.27 23.24
N ASP A 458 -23.85 14.03 24.17
CA ASP A 458 -23.35 15.38 24.46
C ASP A 458 -22.07 15.30 25.31
N LYS A 459 -21.91 14.21 26.08
CA LYS A 459 -20.74 13.94 26.93
C LYS A 459 -19.68 13.07 26.27
N VAL A 460 -20.09 12.17 25.38
CA VAL A 460 -19.20 11.28 24.61
C VAL A 460 -19.47 11.40 23.11
N PRO A 461 -19.17 12.56 22.48
CA PRO A 461 -19.44 12.78 21.06
C PRO A 461 -18.65 11.84 20.13
N GLU A 462 -17.59 11.22 20.63
CA GLU A 462 -16.77 10.25 19.91
C GLU A 462 -17.28 8.80 19.96
N SER A 463 -18.35 8.52 20.72
CA SER A 463 -18.95 7.18 20.78
C SER A 463 -19.49 6.79 19.40
N ARG A 464 -19.28 5.52 19.03
CA ARG A 464 -19.72 4.96 17.75
C ARG A 464 -21.11 4.32 17.83
N ILE A 465 -21.75 4.36 19.00
CA ILE A 465 -23.11 3.85 19.19
C ILE A 465 -24.09 4.73 18.42
N GLU A 466 -25.02 4.10 17.69
CA GLU A 466 -26.10 4.82 17.02
C GLU A 466 -27.00 5.56 18.03
N LYS A 467 -27.06 6.89 17.93
CA LYS A 467 -27.75 7.76 18.90
C LYS A 467 -29.21 7.38 19.11
N TYR A 468 -29.91 6.98 18.05
CA TYR A 468 -31.31 6.60 18.11
C TYR A 468 -31.55 5.27 18.84
N LEU A 469 -30.57 4.37 18.90
CA LEU A 469 -30.67 3.11 19.66
C LEU A 469 -30.59 3.33 21.17
N VAL A 470 -29.98 4.43 21.62
CA VAL A 470 -29.92 4.79 23.03
C VAL A 470 -31.07 5.74 23.39
N ASN A 471 -31.20 6.84 22.63
CA ASN A 471 -32.19 7.88 22.93
C ASN A 471 -33.64 7.43 22.63
N GLY A 472 -33.84 6.41 21.80
CA GLY A 472 -35.16 5.80 21.57
C GLY A 472 -35.65 4.91 22.71
N TYR A 473 -34.76 4.56 23.66
CA TYR A 473 -35.01 3.55 24.69
C TYR A 473 -34.53 3.98 26.09
N THR A 474 -34.56 5.29 26.37
CA THR A 474 -34.15 5.88 27.66
C THR A 474 -34.96 5.38 28.86
N ASN A 475 -36.13 4.80 28.63
CA ASN A 475 -37.01 4.22 29.64
C ASN A 475 -36.65 2.76 30.03
N ILE A 476 -35.92 2.03 29.18
CA ILE A 476 -35.57 0.62 29.42
C ILE A 476 -34.08 0.38 29.58
N LEU A 477 -33.22 1.21 28.99
CA LEU A 477 -31.77 1.04 29.08
C LEU A 477 -31.21 1.24 30.50
N PRO A 478 -31.59 2.30 31.26
CA PRO A 478 -31.11 2.47 32.62
C PRO A 478 -31.38 1.26 33.55
N PRO A 479 -32.61 0.69 33.63
CA PRO A 479 -32.84 -0.47 34.47
C PRO A 479 -32.17 -1.75 33.96
N ILE A 480 -31.93 -1.89 32.65
CA ILE A 480 -31.12 -2.98 32.10
C ILE A 480 -29.66 -2.85 32.52
N LEU A 481 -29.07 -1.65 32.38
CA LEU A 481 -27.69 -1.36 32.76
C LEU A 481 -27.47 -1.56 34.27
N GLU A 482 -28.44 -1.16 35.09
CA GLU A 482 -28.43 -1.37 36.53
C GLU A 482 -28.46 -2.87 36.89
N ALA A 483 -29.36 -3.65 36.27
CA ALA A 483 -29.45 -5.09 36.50
C ALA A 483 -28.20 -5.85 36.03
N VAL A 484 -27.57 -5.39 34.95
CA VAL A 484 -26.30 -5.93 34.45
C VAL A 484 -25.18 -5.61 35.44
N SER A 485 -25.11 -4.38 35.96
CA SER A 485 -24.10 -3.96 36.93
C SER A 485 -24.19 -4.72 38.27
N GLN A 486 -25.40 -4.89 38.82
CA GLN A 486 -25.64 -5.57 40.11
C GLN A 486 -25.28 -7.06 40.11
N LYS A 487 -25.31 -7.73 38.95
CA LYS A 487 -24.92 -9.15 38.84
C LYS A 487 -23.41 -9.37 38.76
N GLY A 488 -22.60 -8.39 39.16
CA GLY A 488 -21.14 -8.51 39.15
C GLY A 488 -20.59 -8.55 37.72
N HIS A 489 -21.10 -7.68 36.85
CA HIS A 489 -20.51 -7.47 35.54
C HIS A 489 -19.12 -6.84 35.73
N GLN A 490 -18.10 -7.68 35.86
CA GLN A 490 -16.78 -7.27 35.42
C GLN A 490 -16.88 -7.10 33.91
N VAL A 491 -16.74 -5.86 33.45
CA VAL A 491 -16.44 -5.57 32.06
C VAL A 491 -15.19 -6.40 31.78
N PRO A 492 -15.23 -7.41 30.88
CA PRO A 492 -14.03 -8.12 30.52
C PRO A 492 -13.03 -7.04 30.11
N ALA A 493 -11.93 -6.90 30.83
CA ALA A 493 -10.87 -6.00 30.41
C ALA A 493 -10.62 -6.33 28.94
N LEU A 494 -10.68 -5.34 28.05
CA LEU A 494 -10.50 -5.52 26.61
C LEU A 494 -9.18 -6.29 26.40
N GLN A 495 -9.27 -7.61 26.29
CA GLN A 495 -8.11 -8.47 26.16
C GLN A 495 -7.67 -8.30 24.73
N ARG A 496 -6.68 -7.43 24.50
CA ARG A 496 -6.12 -7.22 23.17
C ARG A 496 -5.69 -8.58 22.60
N ARG A 497 -5.99 -8.82 21.34
CA ARG A 497 -5.53 -9.99 20.60
C ARG A 497 -4.94 -9.57 19.28
N VAL A 498 -4.03 -10.38 18.76
CA VAL A 498 -3.37 -10.16 17.48
C VAL A 498 -3.63 -11.35 16.56
N LEU A 499 -4.17 -11.08 15.38
CA LEU A 499 -4.23 -12.06 14.30
C LEU A 499 -3.09 -11.76 13.32
N ILE A 500 -2.23 -12.74 13.08
CA ILE A 500 -1.15 -12.66 12.08
C ILE A 500 -1.58 -13.45 10.86
N ILE A 501 -1.67 -12.76 9.72
CA ILE A 501 -1.97 -13.37 8.43
C ILE A 501 -0.68 -13.45 7.62
N ASP A 502 -0.20 -14.66 7.40
CA ASP A 502 0.91 -14.94 6.49
C ASP A 502 0.42 -15.25 5.08
N GLU A 503 1.28 -15.00 4.10
CA GLU A 503 0.98 -15.20 2.68
C GLU A 503 -0.34 -14.55 2.22
N ILE A 504 -0.70 -13.39 2.79
CA ILE A 504 -1.94 -12.66 2.47
C ILE A 504 -2.15 -12.52 0.95
N ASN A 505 -1.06 -12.27 0.20
CA ASN A 505 -1.05 -12.12 -1.25
C ASN A 505 -1.25 -13.42 -2.04
N ARG A 506 -1.25 -14.59 -1.40
CA ARG A 506 -1.54 -15.90 -2.01
C ARG A 506 -3.01 -16.31 -1.86
N GLY A 507 -3.77 -15.64 -1.01
CA GLY A 507 -5.22 -15.80 -0.89
C GLY A 507 -5.97 -14.94 -1.91
N ASN A 508 -7.20 -15.36 -2.25
CA ASN A 508 -8.15 -14.47 -2.90
C ASN A 508 -8.81 -13.59 -1.83
N ILE A 509 -8.29 -12.37 -1.64
CA ILE A 509 -8.73 -11.44 -0.58
C ILE A 509 -10.25 -11.24 -0.59
N SER A 510 -10.85 -10.99 -1.76
CA SER A 510 -12.29 -10.78 -1.87
C SER A 510 -13.10 -12.03 -1.46
N LYS A 511 -12.61 -13.23 -1.77
CA LYS A 511 -13.25 -14.49 -1.38
C LYS A 511 -13.09 -14.80 0.11
N ILE A 512 -11.98 -14.39 0.72
CA ILE A 512 -11.64 -14.69 2.12
C ILE A 512 -12.30 -13.70 3.08
N PHE A 513 -12.21 -12.40 2.78
CA PHE A 513 -12.81 -11.37 3.62
C PHE A 513 -14.29 -11.15 3.31
N GLY A 514 -14.75 -11.43 2.08
CA GLY A 514 -16.13 -11.14 1.69
C GLY A 514 -16.46 -9.66 1.92
N GLU A 515 -17.63 -9.39 2.52
CA GLU A 515 -18.04 -8.04 2.89
C GLU A 515 -17.26 -7.46 4.07
N LEU A 516 -16.51 -8.28 4.85
CA LEU A 516 -15.67 -7.77 5.93
C LEU A 516 -14.61 -6.77 5.42
N ILE A 517 -14.24 -6.85 4.14
CA ILE A 517 -13.26 -5.93 3.53
C ILE A 517 -13.70 -4.47 3.69
N THR A 518 -15.01 -4.18 3.60
CA THR A 518 -15.55 -2.83 3.77
C THR A 518 -15.55 -2.39 5.24
N LEU A 519 -15.55 -3.34 6.18
CA LEU A 519 -15.43 -3.01 7.60
C LEU A 519 -13.96 -2.86 8.06
N LEU A 520 -13.00 -3.24 7.22
CA LEU A 520 -11.57 -3.08 7.47
C LEU A 520 -11.00 -1.79 6.86
N GLU A 521 -11.67 -1.24 5.84
CA GLU A 521 -11.39 0.07 5.25
C GLU A 521 -12.01 1.21 6.09
N PRO A 522 -11.22 2.20 6.56
CA PRO A 522 -11.75 3.32 7.34
C PRO A 522 -12.76 4.19 6.58
N SER A 523 -12.66 4.25 5.24
CA SER A 523 -13.54 5.03 4.35
C SER A 523 -14.95 4.46 4.20
N THR A 524 -15.17 3.24 4.70
CA THR A 524 -16.42 2.49 4.56
C THR A 524 -17.02 2.08 5.92
N ARG A 525 -16.44 2.60 7.01
CA ARG A 525 -16.99 2.51 8.37
C ARG A 525 -17.93 3.66 8.69
#